data_AF-A0A3C0BW91-F1
#
_entry.id   AF-A0A3C0BW91-F1
#
_cell.length_a   1.000
_cell.length_b   1.000
_cell.length_c   1.000
_cell.angle_alpha   90.00
_cell.angle_beta   90.00
_cell.angle_gamma   90.00
#
_symmetry.space_group_name_H-M   'P 1'
#
loop_
_entity.id
_entity.type
_entity.pdbx_description
1 polymer ?
#
loop_
_entity_poly.entity_id
_entity_poly.type
_entity_poly.pdbx_seq_one_letter_code
_entity_poly.pdbx_strand_id
1 'polypeptide(L)'
;MPRPEAAGASVGATERRERSDPLEEDGETASREAGTTVVLEQADLIHEVSELAERAEEAEVETVERTGTRSAPEDDEDDEDDADPAETVGQPVSMKEGIGDVATETVESVGSEDALEEVPERTRRRRGRPYKIQEVIRRRQIILVQVVKEERGNKGAALTTYLSLAGRYTVLMPNTARGGGISRKITQPTDRKRLREIAGELEVPEGMGLIIRTAGAQRTKTEIKRDYDYLLRLWENVRDLTLKSTAPALVYEEGSLIKRSIRDLYNKDIDEVLVAGDDAYREAKDFMRMLMPSHAKNVKPYKEPEPVFIRYQVERQLAAMFSPQVVLKSGGYIVINQTEALVAIDVNTGKYVGKKNLEETVFRTNVEAAKEIVRQIRLRDLGGIIVLDFIDMEDLANRATLFETLENEIRKDRSKTKILQIS
;
A
#
# COMPACT_ATOMS: atom_id res chain seq x y z
N MET A 1 29.62 -57.79 19.41
CA MET A 1 28.76 -58.98 19.66
C MET A 1 29.27 -59.65 20.92
N PRO A 2 28.45 -60.06 21.91
CA PRO A 2 26.99 -59.88 22.05
C PRO A 2 26.57 -59.35 23.46
N ARG A 3 25.31 -58.92 23.58
CA ARG A 3 24.54 -59.03 24.85
C ARG A 3 24.02 -60.47 24.95
N PRO A 4 23.68 -60.99 26.14
CA PRO A 4 22.23 -61.19 26.42
C PRO A 4 21.86 -61.01 27.91
N GLU A 5 20.67 -60.46 28.21
CA GLU A 5 19.48 -61.16 28.79
C GLU A 5 19.51 -61.24 30.33
N ALA A 6 18.44 -61.26 31.11
CA ALA A 6 17.00 -60.96 30.99
C ALA A 6 16.39 -61.23 32.39
N ALA A 7 15.12 -60.85 32.56
CA ALA A 7 14.16 -61.28 33.61
C ALA A 7 14.32 -60.62 34.99
N GLY A 8 13.27 -60.30 35.74
CA GLY A 8 11.82 -60.48 35.62
C GLY A 8 11.20 -59.93 36.92
N ALA A 9 10.18 -59.08 36.84
CA ALA A 9 8.76 -59.43 37.10
C ALA A 9 8.32 -59.48 38.58
N SER A 10 7.64 -58.39 38.98
CA SER A 10 6.27 -58.36 39.56
C SER A 10 5.96 -58.82 40.99
N VAL A 11 4.81 -58.28 41.46
CA VAL A 11 3.98 -58.60 42.64
C VAL A 11 4.44 -57.90 43.93
N GLY A 12 3.63 -57.18 44.70
CA GLY A 12 2.19 -56.95 44.82
C GLY A 12 2.00 -56.49 46.28
N ALA A 13 1.41 -55.32 46.54
CA ALA A 13 0.01 -55.16 46.95
C ALA A 13 -0.10 -54.82 48.45
N THR A 14 -0.90 -53.77 48.70
CA THR A 14 -1.69 -53.51 49.94
C THR A 14 -0.86 -53.02 51.15
N GLU A 15 -1.21 -51.99 51.93
CA GLU A 15 -2.53 -51.55 52.39
C GLU A 15 -2.41 -50.20 53.14
N ARG A 16 -3.41 -49.31 52.97
CA ARG A 16 -4.10 -48.36 53.90
C ARG A 16 -3.34 -47.81 55.14
N ARG A 17 -3.61 -46.63 55.73
CA ARG A 17 -4.52 -45.46 55.62
C ARG A 17 -4.07 -44.54 56.79
N GLU A 18 -4.26 -43.23 56.66
CA GLU A 18 -4.64 -42.22 57.69
C GLU A 18 -4.19 -40.84 57.18
N ARG A 19 -5.06 -40.00 56.58
CA ARG A 19 -6.04 -39.06 57.18
C ARG A 19 -5.46 -38.12 58.26
N SER A 20 -5.24 -36.87 57.87
CA SER A 20 -5.49 -35.70 58.71
C SER A 20 -5.87 -34.52 57.81
N ASP A 21 -7.09 -34.03 58.02
CA ASP A 21 -7.75 -32.89 57.36
C ASP A 21 -7.30 -31.54 57.98
N PRO A 22 -7.74 -30.39 57.41
CA PRO A 22 -7.06 -29.10 57.49
C PRO A 22 -7.55 -28.21 58.65
N LEU A 23 -6.79 -27.17 58.95
CA LEU A 23 -7.21 -26.08 59.84
C LEU A 23 -7.63 -24.87 59.00
N GLU A 24 -8.92 -24.56 59.08
CA GLU A 24 -9.51 -23.23 58.83
C GLU A 24 -9.39 -22.41 60.12
N GLU A 25 -9.08 -21.11 60.00
CA GLU A 25 -9.54 -20.08 60.94
C GLU A 25 -9.93 -18.83 60.14
N ASP A 26 -11.18 -18.40 60.38
CA ASP A 26 -11.93 -17.30 59.78
C ASP A 26 -11.69 -15.93 60.48
N GLY A 27 -11.95 -14.85 59.72
CA GLY A 27 -12.46 -13.55 60.20
C GLY A 27 -11.40 -12.53 60.67
N GLU A 28 -11.38 -11.24 60.31
CA GLU A 28 -12.47 -10.34 59.89
C GLU A 28 -11.91 -9.06 59.19
N THR A 29 -12.55 -8.71 58.07
CA THR A 29 -12.91 -7.37 57.55
C THR A 29 -11.96 -6.15 57.67
N ALA A 30 -11.56 -5.62 56.51
CA ALA A 30 -11.72 -4.20 56.18
C ALA A 30 -11.78 -3.99 54.66
N SER A 31 -12.86 -3.34 54.23
CA SER A 31 -13.28 -3.00 52.87
C SER A 31 -12.45 -1.87 52.25
N ARG A 32 -12.15 -1.98 50.94
CA ARG A 32 -12.35 -0.92 49.93
C ARG A 32 -11.83 -1.28 48.53
N GLU A 33 -12.75 -1.10 47.57
CA GLU A 33 -12.57 -0.80 46.15
C GLU A 33 -12.00 -1.89 45.21
N ALA A 34 -12.95 -2.67 44.68
CA ALA A 34 -12.80 -3.37 43.42
C ALA A 34 -12.55 -2.37 42.29
N GLY A 35 -11.33 -2.33 41.77
CA GLY A 35 -11.02 -1.75 40.47
C GLY A 35 -11.61 -2.65 39.39
N THR A 36 -12.72 -2.22 38.81
CA THR A 36 -13.33 -2.81 37.61
C THR A 36 -12.27 -2.93 36.52
N THR A 37 -11.77 -4.14 36.30
CA THR A 37 -11.03 -4.46 35.07
C THR A 37 -12.08 -4.51 33.99
N VAL A 38 -12.23 -3.42 33.23
CA VAL A 38 -13.10 -3.41 32.05
C VAL A 38 -12.39 -4.28 31.01
N VAL A 39 -12.77 -5.56 30.96
CA VAL A 39 -12.56 -6.39 29.79
C VAL A 39 -13.49 -5.80 28.74
N LEU A 40 -13.02 -4.77 28.03
CA LEU A 40 -13.67 -4.34 26.80
C LEU A 40 -13.58 -5.53 25.85
N GLU A 41 -14.74 -6.06 25.45
CA GLU A 41 -14.82 -7.24 24.61
C GLU A 41 -14.09 -6.96 23.31
N GLN A 42 -13.01 -7.71 23.09
CA GLN A 42 -12.21 -7.70 21.87
C GLN A 42 -13.07 -7.88 20.59
N ALA A 43 -14.29 -8.44 20.74
CA ALA A 43 -15.30 -8.58 19.70
C ALA A 43 -15.91 -7.25 19.26
N ASP A 44 -16.13 -6.30 20.17
CA ASP A 44 -16.76 -5.01 19.86
C ASP A 44 -15.83 -4.12 19.03
N LEU A 45 -14.54 -4.11 19.39
CA LEU A 45 -13.49 -3.42 18.61
C LEU A 45 -13.29 -4.03 17.23
N ILE A 46 -13.37 -5.36 17.10
CA ILE A 46 -13.30 -6.03 15.78
C ILE A 46 -14.53 -5.68 14.93
N HIS A 47 -15.72 -5.66 15.54
CA HIS A 47 -16.96 -5.30 14.86
C HIS A 47 -16.93 -3.84 14.40
N GLU A 48 -16.51 -2.92 15.26
CA GLU A 48 -16.44 -1.48 14.94
C GLU A 48 -15.38 -1.19 13.87
N VAL A 49 -14.21 -1.85 13.93
CA VAL A 49 -13.18 -1.74 12.89
C VAL A 49 -13.62 -2.40 11.57
N SER A 50 -14.37 -3.50 11.62
CA SER A 50 -14.96 -4.14 10.43
C SER A 50 -16.04 -3.26 9.81
N GLU A 51 -16.94 -2.69 10.61
CA GLU A 51 -17.96 -1.75 10.16
C GLU A 51 -17.34 -0.47 9.60
N LEU A 52 -16.21 0.01 10.13
CA LEU A 52 -15.50 1.16 9.58
C LEU A 52 -14.75 0.83 8.29
N ALA A 53 -14.22 -0.39 8.16
CA ALA A 53 -13.63 -0.87 6.91
C ALA A 53 -14.70 -1.05 5.82
N GLU A 54 -15.86 -1.62 6.19
CA GLU A 54 -17.04 -1.73 5.35
C GLU A 54 -17.61 -0.35 5.02
N ARG A 55 -17.77 0.57 5.97
CA ARG A 55 -18.15 1.98 5.71
C ARG A 55 -17.14 2.71 4.85
N ALA A 56 -15.86 2.38 4.93
CA ALA A 56 -14.84 2.98 4.08
C ALA A 56 -14.87 2.43 2.64
N GLU A 57 -15.23 1.16 2.46
CA GLU A 57 -15.52 0.55 1.15
C GLU A 57 -16.88 1.04 0.61
N GLU A 58 -17.92 1.08 1.45
CA GLU A 58 -19.25 1.59 1.15
C GLU A 58 -19.23 3.08 0.90
N ALA A 59 -18.42 3.89 1.57
CA ALA A 59 -18.25 5.30 1.21
C ALA A 59 -17.51 5.45 -0.12
N GLU A 60 -16.65 4.49 -0.52
CA GLU A 60 -16.12 4.42 -1.89
C GLU A 60 -17.21 3.98 -2.89
N VAL A 61 -18.15 3.10 -2.51
CA VAL A 61 -19.29 2.68 -3.34
C VAL A 61 -20.37 3.77 -3.41
N GLU A 62 -20.63 4.50 -2.33
CA GLU A 62 -21.66 5.53 -2.18
C GLU A 62 -21.16 6.89 -2.69
N THR A 63 -19.85 7.18 -2.68
CA THR A 63 -19.30 8.27 -3.50
C THR A 63 -19.33 7.94 -5.01
N VAL A 64 -19.30 6.64 -5.35
CA VAL A 64 -19.52 6.12 -6.70
C VAL A 64 -21.01 6.06 -7.08
N GLU A 65 -21.93 5.89 -6.12
CA GLU A 65 -23.38 5.78 -6.36
C GLU A 65 -24.15 7.08 -6.14
N ARG A 66 -23.77 7.99 -5.22
CA ARG A 66 -24.39 9.33 -5.09
C ARG A 66 -23.98 10.30 -6.20
N THR A 67 -23.06 9.89 -7.07
CA THR A 67 -22.87 10.53 -8.38
C THR A 67 -23.78 9.97 -9.48
N GLY A 68 -24.60 8.95 -9.17
CA GLY A 68 -25.56 8.33 -10.06
C GLY A 68 -26.95 8.23 -9.45
N THR A 69 -27.85 9.09 -9.94
CA THR A 69 -29.31 8.92 -9.92
C THR A 69 -30.05 9.46 -8.69
N ARG A 70 -30.46 10.73 -8.77
CA ARG A 70 -31.80 11.14 -8.33
C ARG A 70 -32.61 11.38 -9.59
N SER A 71 -33.54 10.48 -9.90
CA SER A 71 -34.79 10.81 -10.61
C SER A 71 -35.83 9.74 -10.28
N ALA A 72 -36.99 10.21 -9.85
CA ALA A 72 -38.29 9.55 -9.92
C ALA A 72 -39.34 10.68 -10.01
N PRO A 73 -40.59 10.44 -10.47
CA PRO A 73 -41.08 9.52 -11.49
C PRO A 73 -41.84 10.30 -12.62
N GLU A 74 -41.91 9.78 -13.85
CA GLU A 74 -43.10 9.19 -14.54
C GLU A 74 -43.85 10.17 -15.48
N ASP A 75 -44.54 9.54 -16.44
CA ASP A 75 -45.42 10.00 -17.53
C ASP A 75 -44.72 10.34 -18.88
N ASP A 76 -44.74 9.44 -19.88
CA ASP A 76 -45.83 9.14 -20.86
C ASP A 76 -46.09 10.36 -21.77
N GLU A 77 -46.10 10.37 -23.11
CA GLU A 77 -46.20 9.43 -24.23
C GLU A 77 -45.62 10.16 -25.48
N ASP A 78 -45.27 9.41 -26.54
CA ASP A 78 -45.41 9.68 -28.00
C ASP A 78 -45.22 11.13 -28.54
N ASP A 79 -44.54 11.43 -29.66
CA ASP A 79 -44.61 10.81 -30.99
C ASP A 79 -43.59 11.47 -31.95
N GLU A 80 -43.53 10.91 -33.15
CA GLU A 80 -42.63 11.12 -34.29
C GLU A 80 -42.53 12.54 -34.92
N ASP A 81 -41.45 12.70 -35.69
CA ASP A 81 -41.19 13.55 -36.87
C ASP A 81 -42.27 14.56 -37.33
N ASP A 82 -41.89 15.81 -37.63
CA ASP A 82 -41.58 16.27 -39.01
C ASP A 82 -41.44 17.82 -39.11
N ALA A 83 -40.65 18.22 -40.10
CA ALA A 83 -40.56 19.49 -40.84
C ALA A 83 -41.09 20.85 -40.31
N ASP A 84 -40.16 21.83 -40.36
CA ASP A 84 -40.33 23.27 -40.71
C ASP A 84 -41.41 23.53 -41.80
N PRO A 85 -41.97 24.76 -42.02
CA PRO A 85 -41.33 26.05 -41.72
C PRO A 85 -42.24 27.25 -41.33
N ALA A 86 -41.54 28.35 -41.00
CA ALA A 86 -41.78 29.72 -41.48
C ALA A 86 -42.90 30.61 -40.91
N GLU A 87 -42.42 31.81 -40.54
CA GLU A 87 -43.08 33.12 -40.63
C GLU A 87 -44.20 33.47 -39.62
N THR A 88 -44.41 34.71 -39.17
CA THR A 88 -43.66 35.97 -38.98
C THR A 88 -44.65 36.84 -38.16
N VAL A 89 -44.13 37.89 -37.53
CA VAL A 89 -44.84 39.14 -37.14
C VAL A 89 -45.58 39.12 -35.80
N GLY A 90 -45.21 40.06 -34.93
CA GLY A 90 -46.13 40.54 -33.90
C GLY A 90 -45.53 41.22 -32.66
N GLN A 91 -44.53 42.09 -32.80
CA GLN A 91 -44.32 43.18 -31.82
C GLN A 91 -45.51 44.15 -31.87
N PRO A 92 -45.64 45.16 -30.97
CA PRO A 92 -44.98 45.42 -29.69
C PRO A 92 -46.01 45.95 -28.63
N VAL A 93 -45.52 46.50 -27.52
CA VAL A 93 -46.07 47.56 -26.61
C VAL A 93 -46.04 47.12 -25.14
N SER A 94 -45.68 47.92 -24.14
CA SER A 94 -45.16 49.30 -24.07
C SER A 94 -44.96 49.62 -22.57
N MET A 95 -43.88 50.34 -22.25
CA MET A 95 -43.70 51.27 -21.12
C MET A 95 -43.75 50.71 -19.68
N LYS A 96 -43.14 51.32 -18.66
CA LYS A 96 -41.97 52.21 -18.41
C LYS A 96 -42.05 52.51 -16.90
N GLU A 97 -40.93 52.96 -16.33
CA GLU A 97 -40.75 53.58 -14.99
C GLU A 97 -40.36 52.60 -13.87
N GLY A 98 -39.32 52.83 -13.05
CA GLY A 98 -38.38 53.95 -12.98
C GLY A 98 -37.70 54.02 -11.60
N ILE A 99 -36.46 54.54 -11.59
CA ILE A 99 -35.71 55.17 -10.46
C ILE A 99 -35.09 54.17 -9.47
N GLY A 100 -33.75 53.97 -9.44
CA GLY A 100 -32.69 54.83 -8.86
C GLY A 100 -32.19 54.12 -7.57
N ASP A 101 -30.91 53.95 -7.22
CA ASP A 101 -29.73 54.80 -7.35
C ASP A 101 -28.49 54.00 -6.82
N VAL A 102 -27.31 54.62 -6.94
CA VAL A 102 -26.04 54.40 -6.23
C VAL A 102 -24.97 53.47 -6.84
N ALA A 103 -23.93 54.15 -7.31
CA ALA A 103 -22.63 53.68 -7.78
C ALA A 103 -21.84 52.89 -6.72
N THR A 104 -21.14 51.84 -7.18
CA THR A 104 -19.87 51.39 -6.57
C THR A 104 -18.91 50.96 -7.67
N GLU A 105 -17.65 51.26 -7.41
CA GLU A 105 -16.56 51.43 -8.35
C GLU A 105 -16.13 50.14 -9.06
N THR A 106 -15.80 50.30 -10.35
CA THR A 106 -15.04 49.36 -11.16
C THR A 106 -13.63 49.17 -10.59
N VAL A 107 -13.34 47.96 -10.08
CA VAL A 107 -11.98 47.47 -9.87
C VAL A 107 -11.71 46.43 -10.94
N GLU A 108 -10.98 46.82 -11.98
CA GLU A 108 -10.41 45.90 -12.97
C GLU A 108 -9.34 45.03 -12.29
N SER A 109 -9.72 43.84 -11.85
CA SER A 109 -8.78 42.80 -11.44
C SER A 109 -8.35 41.99 -12.66
N VAL A 110 -7.37 42.53 -13.38
CA VAL A 110 -6.66 41.82 -14.44
C VAL A 110 -5.71 40.80 -13.79
N GLY A 111 -5.91 39.50 -14.05
CA GLY A 111 -4.86 38.49 -13.85
C GLY A 111 -5.16 37.32 -12.92
N SER A 112 -6.30 36.64 -13.05
CA SER A 112 -6.54 35.39 -12.31
C SER A 112 -7.40 34.33 -13.04
N GLU A 113 -7.42 34.31 -14.37
CA GLU A 113 -8.18 33.29 -15.13
C GLU A 113 -7.33 32.10 -15.61
N ASP A 114 -6.01 32.20 -15.73
CA ASP A 114 -5.19 31.15 -16.37
C ASP A 114 -4.68 30.01 -15.44
N ALA A 115 -5.14 29.93 -14.18
CA ALA A 115 -4.61 28.94 -13.21
C ALA A 115 -5.59 27.85 -12.76
N LEU A 116 -6.85 27.86 -13.24
CA LEU A 116 -7.89 26.94 -12.79
C LEU A 116 -8.47 26.03 -13.90
N GLU A 117 -8.01 26.13 -15.14
CA GLU A 117 -8.69 25.51 -16.30
C GLU A 117 -8.16 24.14 -16.78
N GLU A 118 -7.31 23.42 -16.05
CA GLU A 118 -6.84 22.09 -16.52
C GLU A 118 -6.72 21.01 -15.43
N VAL A 119 -7.71 20.91 -14.55
CA VAL A 119 -8.04 19.60 -13.99
C VAL A 119 -9.00 18.97 -15.00
N PRO A 120 -8.59 18.02 -15.86
CA PRO A 120 -9.55 17.39 -16.76
C PRO A 120 -10.61 16.72 -15.90
N GLU A 121 -11.81 17.32 -15.90
CA GLU A 121 -13.01 16.68 -15.39
C GLU A 121 -13.06 15.31 -16.04
N ARG A 122 -13.21 14.27 -15.23
CA ARG A 122 -13.42 12.92 -15.74
C ARG A 122 -14.66 12.97 -16.62
N THR A 123 -14.48 13.06 -17.94
CA THR A 123 -15.54 12.77 -18.89
C THR A 123 -16.03 11.38 -18.51
N ARG A 124 -17.23 11.29 -17.93
CA ARG A 124 -17.81 10.03 -17.49
C ARG A 124 -17.89 9.18 -18.75
N ARG A 125 -17.01 8.19 -18.81
CA ARG A 125 -16.89 7.30 -19.97
C ARG A 125 -18.27 6.70 -20.20
N ARG A 126 -18.80 6.85 -21.42
CA ARG A 126 -19.84 5.94 -21.91
C ARG A 126 -19.27 4.53 -21.74
N ARG A 127 -19.69 3.83 -20.68
CA ARG A 127 -19.37 2.41 -20.51
C ARG A 127 -19.88 1.76 -21.79
N GLY A 128 -19.00 1.12 -22.55
CA GLY A 128 -19.43 0.31 -23.68
C GLY A 128 -20.50 -0.69 -23.20
N ARG A 129 -21.32 -1.18 -24.13
CA ARG A 129 -22.34 -2.20 -23.84
C ARG A 129 -21.75 -3.28 -22.92
N PRO A 130 -22.35 -3.55 -21.75
CA PRO A 130 -21.83 -4.58 -20.86
C PRO A 130 -22.04 -5.95 -21.51
N TYR A 131 -20.96 -6.60 -21.93
CA TYR A 131 -20.99 -7.97 -22.43
C TYR A 131 -20.94 -8.96 -21.25
N LYS A 132 -21.62 -10.10 -21.39
CA LYS A 132 -21.45 -11.21 -20.44
C LYS A 132 -20.14 -11.94 -20.74
N ILE A 133 -19.48 -12.50 -19.72
CA ILE A 133 -18.21 -13.23 -19.90
C ILE A 133 -18.31 -14.37 -20.93
N GLN A 134 -19.49 -14.99 -21.01
CA GLN A 134 -19.80 -16.07 -21.95
C GLN A 134 -19.79 -15.61 -23.42
N GLU A 135 -19.98 -14.31 -23.67
CA GLU A 135 -19.98 -13.72 -25.01
C GLU A 135 -18.56 -13.38 -25.51
N VAL A 136 -17.61 -13.19 -24.58
CA VAL A 136 -16.26 -12.69 -24.89
C VAL A 136 -15.16 -13.74 -24.71
N ILE A 137 -15.38 -14.79 -23.91
CA ILE A 137 -14.39 -15.84 -23.65
C ILE A 137 -15.00 -17.22 -23.91
N ARG A 138 -14.22 -18.09 -24.57
CA ARG A 138 -14.58 -19.48 -24.86
C ARG A 138 -13.71 -20.48 -24.09
N ARG A 139 -14.27 -21.66 -23.80
CA ARG A 139 -13.51 -22.77 -23.21
C ARG A 139 -12.37 -23.16 -24.15
N ARG A 140 -11.19 -23.45 -23.58
CA ARG A 140 -9.93 -23.75 -24.30
C ARG A 140 -9.33 -22.59 -25.11
N GLN A 141 -9.84 -21.37 -24.95
CA GLN A 141 -9.21 -20.19 -25.53
C GLN A 141 -7.84 -19.95 -24.87
N ILE A 142 -6.81 -19.79 -25.69
CA ILE A 142 -5.47 -19.46 -25.23
C ILE A 142 -5.39 -17.95 -25.04
N ILE A 143 -5.01 -17.52 -23.84
CA ILE A 143 -4.84 -16.12 -23.48
C ILE A 143 -3.54 -15.94 -22.70
N LEU A 144 -2.86 -14.82 -22.93
CA LEU A 144 -1.72 -14.42 -22.12
C LEU A 144 -2.24 -13.75 -20.84
N VAL A 145 -1.76 -14.23 -19.70
CA VAL A 145 -2.21 -13.78 -18.37
C VAL A 145 -1.01 -13.45 -17.48
N GLN A 146 -1.20 -12.49 -16.58
CA GLN A 146 -0.24 -12.14 -15.53
C GLN A 146 -0.86 -12.42 -14.16
N VAL A 147 -0.07 -12.98 -13.25
CA VAL A 147 -0.45 -13.17 -11.85
C VAL A 147 -0.39 -11.83 -11.12
N VAL A 148 -1.50 -11.43 -10.50
CA VAL A 148 -1.62 -10.19 -9.71
C VAL A 148 -1.57 -10.48 -8.22
N LYS A 149 -2.19 -11.58 -7.79
CA LYS A 149 -2.15 -12.06 -6.41
C LYS A 149 -1.79 -13.54 -6.43
N GLU A 150 -0.86 -13.91 -5.57
CA GLU A 150 -0.50 -15.30 -5.32
C GLU A 150 -1.69 -16.08 -4.75
N GLU A 151 -1.61 -17.40 -4.81
CA GLU A 151 -2.61 -18.28 -4.21
C GLU A 151 -2.64 -18.11 -2.69
N ARG A 152 -3.84 -18.13 -2.11
CA ARG A 152 -4.03 -18.01 -0.66
C ARG A 152 -5.00 -19.08 -0.19
N GLY A 153 -4.49 -20.05 0.56
CA GLY A 153 -5.28 -21.19 1.03
C GLY A 153 -5.91 -21.93 -0.15
N ASN A 154 -7.24 -22.00 -0.17
CA ASN A 154 -7.98 -22.67 -1.25
C ASN A 154 -8.31 -21.76 -2.44
N LYS A 155 -7.98 -20.45 -2.39
CA LYS A 155 -8.21 -19.52 -3.50
C LYS A 155 -7.02 -19.56 -4.45
N GLY A 156 -7.27 -19.95 -5.70
CA GLY A 156 -6.26 -19.89 -6.76
C GLY A 156 -5.78 -18.46 -7.04
N ALA A 157 -4.67 -18.34 -7.75
CA ALA A 157 -4.06 -17.05 -8.08
C ALA A 157 -5.01 -16.14 -8.87
N ALA A 158 -4.99 -14.84 -8.56
CA ALA A 158 -5.76 -13.85 -9.30
C ALA A 158 -5.00 -13.45 -10.57
N LEU A 159 -5.68 -13.51 -11.71
CA LEU A 159 -5.08 -13.27 -13.02
C LEU A 159 -5.65 -12.01 -13.68
N THR A 160 -4.82 -11.34 -14.49
CA THR A 160 -5.23 -10.25 -15.37
C THR A 160 -4.71 -10.48 -16.78
N THR A 161 -5.47 -10.05 -17.78
CA THR A 161 -4.97 -9.95 -19.16
C THR A 161 -4.31 -8.59 -19.40
N TYR A 162 -4.56 -7.57 -18.58
CA TYR A 162 -3.86 -6.27 -18.66
C TYR A 162 -2.45 -6.41 -18.10
N LEU A 163 -1.49 -6.55 -19.01
CA LEU A 163 -0.10 -6.84 -18.65
C LEU A 163 0.59 -5.56 -18.18
N SER A 164 1.47 -5.72 -17.21
CA SER A 164 2.28 -4.66 -16.64
C SER A 164 3.71 -5.14 -16.47
N LEU A 165 4.65 -4.46 -17.13
CA LEU A 165 6.07 -4.71 -17.01
C LEU A 165 6.70 -3.60 -16.18
N ALA A 166 7.14 -4.00 -14.98
CA ALA A 166 7.68 -3.11 -13.97
C ALA A 166 9.17 -2.84 -14.21
N GLY A 167 9.49 -1.62 -14.67
CA GLY A 167 10.84 -1.10 -14.70
C GLY A 167 11.18 -0.38 -13.39
N ARG A 168 12.34 0.24 -13.34
CA ARG A 168 12.79 0.98 -12.16
C ARG A 168 12.10 2.34 -12.04
N TYR A 169 12.05 3.08 -13.15
CA TYR A 169 11.48 4.43 -13.22
C TYR A 169 10.13 4.45 -13.93
N THR A 170 9.84 3.44 -14.73
CA THR A 170 8.64 3.37 -15.56
C THR A 170 7.92 2.04 -15.40
N VAL A 171 6.64 2.01 -15.77
CA VAL A 171 5.84 0.80 -15.94
C VAL A 171 5.28 0.82 -17.35
N LEU A 172 5.59 -0.22 -18.13
CA LEU A 172 5.05 -0.40 -19.47
C LEU A 172 3.79 -1.26 -19.40
N MET A 173 2.72 -0.79 -20.01
CA MET A 173 1.43 -1.47 -20.14
C MET A 173 1.20 -1.77 -21.63
N PRO A 174 1.72 -2.88 -22.17
CA PRO A 174 1.79 -3.08 -23.63
C PRO A 174 0.42 -3.27 -24.31
N ASN A 175 -0.64 -3.52 -23.54
CA ASN A 175 -1.99 -3.75 -24.08
C ASN A 175 -3.05 -2.83 -23.45
N THR A 176 -2.63 -1.65 -22.98
CA THR A 176 -3.52 -0.66 -22.39
C THR A 176 -3.29 0.71 -23.03
N ALA A 177 -4.01 0.99 -24.11
CA ALA A 177 -3.90 2.24 -24.88
C ALA A 177 -4.14 3.52 -24.06
N ARG A 178 -4.87 3.43 -22.94
CA ARG A 178 -5.23 4.56 -22.08
C ARG A 178 -4.51 4.54 -20.72
N GLY A 179 -3.44 3.75 -20.60
CA GLY A 179 -2.76 3.44 -19.33
C GLY A 179 -1.56 4.32 -18.99
N GLY A 180 -1.26 5.35 -19.79
CA GLY A 180 -0.08 6.21 -19.60
C GLY A 180 -0.28 7.33 -18.57
N GLY A 181 0.81 7.79 -17.95
CA GLY A 181 0.79 8.96 -17.07
C GLY A 181 1.92 9.05 -16.06
N ILE A 182 1.70 9.86 -15.01
CA ILE A 182 2.67 10.11 -13.93
C ILE A 182 2.07 9.57 -12.64
N SER A 183 2.90 8.94 -11.80
CA SER A 183 2.53 8.44 -10.47
C SER A 183 1.75 9.49 -9.66
N ARG A 184 0.66 9.07 -9.01
CA ARG A 184 -0.15 9.94 -8.16
C ARG A 184 0.61 10.44 -6.92
N LYS A 185 1.66 9.72 -6.49
CA LYS A 185 2.53 10.12 -5.37
C LYS A 185 3.40 11.34 -5.72
N ILE A 186 3.50 11.74 -7.00
CA ILE A 186 4.22 12.94 -7.42
C ILE A 186 3.23 14.11 -7.43
N THR A 187 3.27 14.90 -6.36
CA THR A 187 2.36 16.03 -6.12
C THR A 187 2.92 17.37 -6.60
N GLN A 188 4.24 17.52 -6.66
CA GLN A 188 4.89 18.78 -7.06
C GLN A 188 4.56 19.14 -8.52
N PRO A 189 3.94 20.31 -8.79
CA PRO A 189 3.53 20.70 -10.14
C PRO A 189 4.70 20.83 -11.13
N THR A 190 5.85 21.33 -10.65
CA THR A 190 7.09 21.50 -11.43
C THR A 190 7.60 20.15 -11.96
N ASP A 191 7.71 19.16 -11.08
CA ASP A 191 8.10 17.79 -11.46
C ASP A 191 7.08 17.18 -12.42
N ARG A 192 5.78 17.38 -12.16
CA ARG A 192 4.72 16.83 -13.00
C ARG A 192 4.75 17.40 -14.41
N LYS A 193 5.00 18.71 -14.57
CA LYS A 193 5.14 19.35 -15.88
C LYS A 193 6.35 18.79 -16.63
N ARG A 194 7.52 18.78 -16.00
CA ARG A 194 8.77 18.23 -16.56
C ARG A 194 8.64 16.77 -16.99
N LEU A 195 8.03 15.92 -16.16
CA LEU A 195 7.83 14.51 -16.48
C LEU A 195 6.82 14.30 -17.60
N ARG A 196 5.82 15.18 -17.72
CA ARG A 196 4.85 15.13 -18.83
C ARG A 196 5.53 15.48 -20.15
N GLU A 197 6.40 16.48 -20.15
CA GLU A 197 7.24 16.82 -21.32
C GLU A 197 8.13 15.64 -21.70
N ILE A 198 8.85 15.04 -20.74
CA ILE A 198 9.68 13.85 -20.98
C ILE A 198 8.85 12.69 -21.54
N ALA A 199 7.65 12.44 -20.99
CA ALA A 199 6.77 11.38 -21.44
C ALA A 199 6.26 11.62 -22.87
N GLY A 200 5.98 12.87 -23.24
CA GLY A 200 5.56 13.23 -24.61
C GLY A 200 6.67 13.08 -25.64
N GLU A 201 7.93 13.21 -25.23
CA GLU A 201 9.10 12.98 -26.09
C GLU A 201 9.49 11.50 -26.22
N LEU A 202 8.90 10.61 -25.42
CA LEU A 202 9.08 9.17 -25.56
C LEU A 202 8.08 8.66 -26.59
N GLU A 203 8.59 8.10 -27.69
CA GLU A 203 7.78 7.46 -28.72
C GLU A 203 7.21 6.14 -28.18
N VAL A 204 6.02 6.21 -27.57
CA VAL A 204 5.26 5.06 -27.10
C VAL A 204 4.35 4.56 -28.22
N PRO A 205 4.51 3.30 -28.70
CA PRO A 205 3.66 2.76 -29.75
C PRO A 205 2.16 2.83 -29.40
N GLU A 206 1.33 3.03 -30.43
CA GLU A 206 -0.12 3.02 -30.26
C GLU A 206 -0.59 1.70 -29.62
N GLY A 207 -1.49 1.82 -28.65
CA GLY A 207 -1.98 0.66 -27.88
C GLY A 207 -1.20 0.35 -26.60
N MET A 208 -0.02 0.95 -26.41
CA MET A 208 0.77 0.84 -25.18
C MET A 208 0.58 2.06 -24.27
N GLY A 209 0.71 1.85 -22.97
CA GLY A 209 0.74 2.91 -21.96
C GLY A 209 2.06 2.90 -21.19
N LEU A 210 2.56 4.07 -20.81
CA LEU A 210 3.76 4.22 -19.98
C LEU A 210 3.44 5.04 -18.73
N ILE A 211 3.70 4.48 -17.55
CA ILE A 211 3.53 5.19 -16.27
C ILE A 211 4.90 5.51 -15.68
N ILE A 212 5.19 6.78 -15.41
CA ILE A 212 6.40 7.19 -14.68
C ILE A 212 6.17 7.00 -13.17
N ARG A 213 7.01 6.19 -12.53
CA ARG A 213 7.02 5.87 -11.10
C ARG A 213 7.56 7.04 -10.27
N THR A 214 7.25 7.05 -8.97
CA THR A 214 7.80 8.01 -8.00
C THR A 214 9.33 8.04 -7.99
N ALA A 215 9.99 6.88 -8.16
CA ALA A 215 11.45 6.79 -8.25
C ALA A 215 12.04 7.52 -9.49
N GLY A 216 11.21 7.74 -10.53
CA GLY A 216 11.56 8.52 -11.72
C GLY A 216 11.42 10.02 -11.55
N ALA A 217 10.84 10.50 -10.43
CA ALA A 217 10.45 11.91 -10.27
C ALA A 217 11.62 12.90 -10.38
N GLN A 218 12.81 12.50 -9.94
CA GLN A 218 14.03 13.32 -9.97
C GLN A 218 15.08 12.77 -10.96
N ARG A 219 14.62 12.03 -11.98
CA ARG A 219 15.51 11.39 -12.97
C ARG A 219 15.54 12.14 -14.28
N THR A 220 16.67 11.99 -14.98
CA THR A 220 16.86 12.62 -16.29
C THR A 220 16.08 11.87 -17.38
N LYS A 221 15.78 12.55 -18.48
CA LYS A 221 15.18 11.94 -19.68
C LYS A 221 15.95 10.70 -20.14
N THR A 222 17.29 10.76 -20.13
CA THR A 222 18.16 9.65 -20.55
C THR A 222 18.06 8.43 -19.65
N GLU A 223 17.91 8.62 -18.33
CA GLU A 223 17.68 7.51 -17.40
C GLU A 223 16.30 6.87 -17.63
N ILE A 224 15.26 7.69 -17.81
CA ILE A 224 13.88 7.22 -18.04
C ILE A 224 13.78 6.49 -19.38
N LYS A 225 14.38 7.03 -20.45
CA LYS A 225 14.39 6.41 -21.77
C LYS A 225 15.06 5.03 -21.77
N ARG A 226 16.20 4.87 -21.08
CA ARG A 226 16.87 3.56 -20.97
C ARG A 226 16.01 2.51 -20.27
N ASP A 227 15.32 2.90 -19.20
CA ASP A 227 14.40 2.01 -18.49
C ASP A 227 13.22 1.61 -19.38
N TYR A 228 12.66 2.57 -20.13
CA TYR A 228 11.63 2.31 -21.13
C TYR A 228 12.10 1.38 -22.26
N ASP A 229 13.26 1.64 -22.86
CA ASP A 229 13.85 0.81 -23.92
C ASP A 229 14.12 -0.62 -23.43
N TYR A 230 14.52 -0.78 -22.15
CA TYR A 230 14.65 -2.08 -21.52
C TYR A 230 13.30 -2.81 -21.43
N LEU A 231 12.23 -2.12 -21.00
CA LEU A 231 10.89 -2.70 -20.92
C LEU A 231 10.32 -3.07 -22.29
N LEU A 232 10.60 -2.28 -23.33
CA LEU A 232 10.23 -2.63 -24.70
C LEU A 232 10.92 -3.93 -25.15
N ARG A 233 12.24 -4.05 -24.94
CA ARG A 233 12.96 -5.29 -25.28
C ARG A 233 12.44 -6.48 -24.49
N LEU A 234 12.10 -6.27 -23.22
CA LEU A 234 11.49 -7.31 -22.40
C LEU A 234 10.14 -7.74 -23.00
N TRP A 235 9.29 -6.79 -23.38
CA TRP A 235 8.01 -7.08 -24.02
C TRP A 235 8.16 -7.86 -25.32
N GLU A 236 9.10 -7.46 -26.18
CA GLU A 236 9.39 -8.18 -27.42
C GLU A 236 9.82 -9.63 -27.16
N ASN A 237 10.67 -9.87 -26.16
CA ASN A 237 11.05 -11.22 -25.74
C ASN A 237 9.84 -12.04 -25.26
N VAL A 238 8.94 -11.42 -24.46
CA VAL A 238 7.71 -12.07 -23.99
C VAL A 238 6.80 -12.42 -25.17
N ARG A 239 6.62 -11.50 -26.12
CA ARG A 239 5.80 -11.72 -27.31
C ARG A 239 6.36 -12.84 -28.18
N ASP A 240 7.67 -12.81 -28.46
CA ASP A 240 8.33 -13.81 -29.29
C ASP A 240 8.30 -15.20 -28.65
N LEU A 241 8.51 -15.29 -27.34
CA LEU A 241 8.41 -16.56 -26.62
C LEU A 241 6.97 -17.06 -26.60
N THR A 242 5.99 -16.18 -26.41
CA THR A 242 4.56 -16.54 -26.45
C THR A 242 4.18 -17.14 -27.80
N LEU A 243 4.63 -16.57 -28.92
CA LEU A 243 4.34 -17.07 -30.27
C LEU A 243 5.01 -18.42 -30.58
N LYS A 244 6.14 -18.72 -29.93
CA LYS A 244 6.87 -20.00 -30.08
C LYS A 244 6.37 -21.08 -29.13
N SER A 245 5.59 -20.72 -28.11
CA SER A 245 5.19 -21.63 -27.04
C SER A 245 3.82 -22.25 -27.29
N THR A 246 3.62 -23.46 -26.77
CA THR A 246 2.31 -24.12 -26.70
C THR A 246 1.78 -24.07 -25.27
N ALA A 247 0.57 -23.54 -25.07
CA ALA A 247 -0.01 -23.40 -23.74
C ALA A 247 -0.34 -24.77 -23.09
N PRO A 248 -0.23 -24.90 -21.75
CA PRO A 248 0.24 -23.90 -20.78
C PRO A 248 1.77 -23.80 -20.75
N ALA A 249 2.30 -22.57 -20.74
CA ALA A 249 3.73 -22.30 -20.69
C ALA A 249 4.03 -21.03 -19.90
N LEU A 250 5.13 -21.05 -19.12
CA LEU A 250 5.67 -19.86 -18.47
C LEU A 250 6.45 -19.04 -19.51
N VAL A 251 5.93 -17.86 -19.85
CA VAL A 251 6.57 -16.97 -20.85
C VAL A 251 7.45 -15.89 -20.24
N TYR A 252 7.26 -15.59 -18.96
CA TYR A 252 8.08 -14.64 -18.23
C TYR A 252 7.99 -14.95 -16.74
N GLU A 253 9.15 -15.14 -16.14
CA GLU A 253 9.31 -15.20 -14.70
C GLU A 253 9.76 -13.82 -14.22
N GLU A 254 9.01 -13.24 -13.27
CA GLU A 254 9.42 -11.98 -12.65
C GLU A 254 10.80 -12.17 -12.02
N GLY A 255 11.75 -11.32 -12.42
CA GLY A 255 13.18 -11.54 -12.21
C GLY A 255 13.58 -11.92 -10.78
N SER A 256 14.74 -12.58 -10.67
CA SER A 256 15.37 -13.02 -9.43
C SER A 256 15.30 -11.95 -8.33
N LEU A 257 15.32 -12.39 -7.06
CA LEU A 257 15.31 -11.49 -5.91
C LEU A 257 16.35 -10.36 -6.05
N ILE A 258 17.51 -10.65 -6.64
CA ILE A 258 18.57 -9.69 -6.94
C ILE A 258 18.07 -8.58 -7.87
N LYS A 259 17.49 -8.94 -9.02
CA LYS A 259 16.93 -7.98 -9.98
C LYS A 259 15.81 -7.16 -9.35
N ARG A 260 14.93 -7.80 -8.58
CA ARG A 260 13.82 -7.15 -7.86
C ARG A 260 14.33 -6.14 -6.83
N SER A 261 15.28 -6.55 -5.99
CA SER A 261 15.88 -5.67 -4.96
C SER A 261 16.60 -4.48 -5.59
N ILE A 262 17.37 -4.68 -6.66
CA ILE A 262 18.03 -3.58 -7.37
C ILE A 262 17.00 -2.63 -8.01
N ARG A 263 15.96 -3.18 -8.66
CA ARG A 263 14.92 -2.37 -9.28
C ARG A 263 14.18 -1.52 -8.25
N ASP A 264 13.75 -2.13 -7.15
CA ASP A 264 12.79 -1.53 -6.23
C ASP A 264 13.45 -0.77 -5.06
N LEU A 265 14.65 -1.17 -4.61
CA LEU A 265 15.31 -0.59 -3.42
C LEU A 265 16.51 0.30 -3.73
N TYR A 266 17.22 0.05 -4.84
CA TYR A 266 18.44 0.82 -5.09
C TYR A 266 18.12 2.31 -5.24
N ASN A 267 18.96 3.22 -4.76
CA ASN A 267 18.83 4.67 -4.96
C ASN A 267 20.23 5.30 -5.13
N LYS A 268 20.29 6.61 -5.40
CA LYS A 268 21.57 7.32 -5.64
C LYS A 268 22.41 7.46 -4.36
N ASP A 269 21.79 7.35 -3.20
CA ASP A 269 22.42 7.52 -1.89
C ASP A 269 23.07 6.21 -1.40
N ILE A 270 22.94 5.12 -2.17
CA ILE A 270 23.63 3.86 -1.90
C ILE A 270 25.03 3.88 -2.50
N ASP A 271 26.01 3.93 -1.62
CA ASP A 271 27.42 3.88 -1.97
C ASP A 271 27.80 2.54 -2.59
N GLU A 272 27.41 1.43 -1.95
CA GLU A 272 27.87 0.08 -2.30
C GLU A 272 26.75 -0.96 -2.22
N VAL A 273 26.75 -1.90 -3.17
CA VAL A 273 25.90 -3.10 -3.18
C VAL A 273 26.81 -4.32 -3.10
N LEU A 274 26.87 -4.92 -1.91
CA LEU A 274 27.70 -6.10 -1.63
C LEU A 274 26.94 -7.37 -1.98
N VAL A 275 27.50 -8.19 -2.87
CA VAL A 275 26.87 -9.44 -3.34
C VAL A 275 27.78 -10.62 -3.06
N ALA A 276 27.31 -11.57 -2.25
CA ALA A 276 27.99 -12.84 -2.01
C ALA A 276 27.66 -13.85 -3.13
N GLY A 277 28.66 -14.60 -3.59
CA GLY A 277 28.53 -15.58 -4.67
C GLY A 277 28.81 -15.00 -6.07
N ASP A 278 29.59 -15.72 -6.87
CA ASP A 278 30.06 -15.24 -8.17
C ASP A 278 28.92 -15.12 -9.21
N ASP A 279 27.98 -16.06 -9.22
CA ASP A 279 26.85 -16.04 -10.17
C ASP A 279 25.87 -14.90 -9.85
N ALA A 280 25.52 -14.73 -8.58
CA ALA A 280 24.71 -13.63 -8.10
C ALA A 280 25.36 -12.26 -8.37
N TYR A 281 26.67 -12.16 -8.16
CA TYR A 281 27.44 -10.94 -8.47
C TYR A 281 27.40 -10.59 -9.96
N ARG A 282 27.61 -11.58 -10.84
CA ARG A 282 27.54 -11.39 -12.30
C ARG A 282 26.13 -10.93 -12.71
N GLU A 283 25.10 -11.61 -12.23
CA GLU A 283 23.70 -11.24 -12.51
C GLU A 283 23.39 -9.81 -12.06
N ALA A 284 23.76 -9.45 -10.83
CA ALA A 284 23.57 -8.11 -10.28
C ALA A 284 24.30 -7.06 -11.12
N LYS A 285 25.57 -7.31 -11.46
CA LYS A 285 26.41 -6.37 -12.21
C LYS A 285 25.94 -6.18 -13.64
N ASP A 286 25.53 -7.25 -14.32
CA ASP A 286 25.02 -7.18 -15.69
C ASP A 286 23.68 -6.46 -15.75
N PHE A 287 22.78 -6.74 -14.79
CA PHE A 287 21.53 -6.02 -14.66
C PHE A 287 21.76 -4.53 -14.41
N MET A 288 22.71 -4.20 -13.53
CA MET A 288 23.03 -2.82 -13.22
C MET A 288 23.71 -2.09 -14.37
N ARG A 289 24.56 -2.78 -15.15
CA ARG A 289 25.16 -2.23 -16.37
C ARG A 289 24.11 -1.95 -17.45
N MET A 290 23.09 -2.79 -17.54
CA MET A 290 21.99 -2.61 -18.50
C MET A 290 21.09 -1.42 -18.14
N LEU A 291 20.72 -1.28 -16.86
CA LEU A 291 19.84 -0.18 -16.43
C LEU A 291 20.60 1.14 -16.19
N MET A 292 21.74 1.08 -15.50
CA MET A 292 22.51 2.24 -15.04
C MET A 292 24.02 1.98 -15.12
N PRO A 293 24.63 2.07 -16.33
CA PRO A 293 26.06 1.79 -16.54
C PRO A 293 27.00 2.49 -15.55
N SER A 294 26.73 3.76 -15.23
CA SER A 294 27.56 4.58 -14.33
C SER A 294 27.61 4.05 -12.88
N HIS A 295 26.57 3.34 -12.45
CA HIS A 295 26.43 2.79 -11.10
C HIS A 295 26.84 1.31 -11.02
N ALA A 296 27.17 0.68 -12.14
CA ALA A 296 27.58 -0.73 -12.15
C ALA A 296 28.87 -0.99 -11.33
N LYS A 297 29.70 0.04 -11.11
CA LYS A 297 30.88 -0.01 -10.25
C LYS A 297 30.56 -0.11 -8.75
N ASN A 298 29.36 0.30 -8.33
CA ASN A 298 28.93 0.24 -6.94
C ASN A 298 28.57 -1.20 -6.54
N VAL A 299 28.31 -2.09 -7.51
CA VAL A 299 28.12 -3.52 -7.26
C VAL A 299 29.49 -4.16 -7.05
N LYS A 300 29.75 -4.61 -5.83
CA LYS A 300 31.02 -5.21 -5.42
C LYS A 300 30.82 -6.66 -4.96
N PRO A 301 31.75 -7.57 -5.31
CA PRO A 301 31.69 -8.93 -4.83
C PRO A 301 32.09 -8.96 -3.36
N TYR A 302 31.31 -9.67 -2.54
CA TYR A 302 31.63 -9.94 -1.16
C TYR A 302 32.40 -11.26 -1.09
N LYS A 303 33.68 -11.21 -0.70
CA LYS A 303 34.60 -12.37 -0.67
C LYS A 303 35.17 -12.66 0.71
N GLU A 304 34.68 -11.96 1.71
CA GLU A 304 35.15 -12.10 3.08
C GLU A 304 34.65 -13.44 3.67
N PRO A 305 35.44 -14.09 4.55
CA PRO A 305 35.08 -15.39 5.10
C PRO A 305 33.91 -15.31 6.10
N GLU A 306 33.78 -14.18 6.79
CA GLU A 306 32.64 -13.92 7.68
C GLU A 306 31.39 -13.63 6.85
N PRO A 307 30.20 -14.17 7.18
CA PRO A 307 28.97 -13.84 6.48
C PRO A 307 28.62 -12.35 6.53
N VAL A 308 28.10 -11.80 5.42
CA VAL A 308 27.83 -10.37 5.26
C VAL A 308 26.95 -9.78 6.38
N PHE A 309 25.88 -10.46 6.78
CA PHE A 309 24.98 -9.94 7.82
C PHE A 309 25.58 -9.98 9.23
N ILE A 310 26.51 -10.89 9.49
CA ILE A 310 27.23 -10.96 10.76
C ILE A 310 28.23 -9.79 10.84
N ARG A 311 29.03 -9.60 9.79
CA ARG A 311 30.03 -8.51 9.72
C ARG A 311 29.40 -7.12 9.93
N TYR A 312 28.23 -6.90 9.34
CA TYR A 312 27.49 -5.62 9.47
C TYR A 312 26.50 -5.60 10.65
N GLN A 313 26.51 -6.60 11.53
CA GLN A 313 25.65 -6.70 12.71
C GLN A 313 24.14 -6.62 12.42
N VAL A 314 23.74 -6.99 11.21
CA VAL A 314 22.34 -7.02 10.76
C VAL A 314 21.64 -8.28 11.27
N GLU A 315 22.39 -9.37 11.45
CA GLU A 315 21.86 -10.67 11.90
C GLU A 315 21.03 -10.57 13.19
N ARG A 316 21.51 -9.78 14.16
CA ARG A 316 20.79 -9.57 15.43
C ARG A 316 19.46 -8.85 15.23
N GLN A 317 19.39 -7.92 14.26
CA GLN A 317 18.15 -7.21 13.95
C GLN A 317 17.17 -8.11 13.22
N LEU A 318 17.65 -9.00 12.33
CA LEU A 318 16.82 -10.00 11.66
C LEU A 318 16.26 -11.01 12.66
N ALA A 319 17.08 -11.50 13.59
CA ALA A 319 16.62 -12.38 14.66
C ALA A 319 15.55 -11.71 15.54
N ALA A 320 15.70 -10.41 15.82
CA ALA A 320 14.71 -9.64 16.57
C ALA A 320 13.36 -9.50 15.85
N MET A 321 13.28 -9.72 14.53
CA MET A 321 12.01 -9.68 13.79
C MET A 321 11.07 -10.83 14.16
N PHE A 322 11.58 -11.93 14.72
CA PHE A 322 10.75 -13.04 15.19
C PHE A 322 10.18 -12.82 16.59
N SER A 323 10.73 -11.85 17.34
CA SER A 323 10.19 -11.48 18.64
C SER A 323 8.92 -10.65 18.45
N PRO A 324 7.81 -10.95 19.16
CA PRO A 324 6.63 -10.08 19.16
C PRO A 324 6.93 -8.74 19.84
N GLN A 325 7.87 -8.69 20.78
CA GLN A 325 8.26 -7.48 21.49
C GLN A 325 9.48 -6.81 20.83
N VAL A 326 9.40 -5.49 20.61
CA VAL A 326 10.48 -4.67 20.07
C VAL A 326 10.79 -3.51 21.02
N VAL A 327 12.03 -3.42 21.48
CA VAL A 327 12.47 -2.39 22.44
C VAL A 327 12.79 -1.09 21.72
N LEU A 328 12.29 0.02 22.25
CA LEU A 328 12.56 1.39 21.80
C LEU A 328 13.85 1.92 22.44
N LYS A 329 14.53 2.87 21.79
CA LYS A 329 15.76 3.51 22.28
C LYS A 329 15.57 4.23 23.60
N SER A 330 14.37 4.79 23.83
CA SER A 330 14.02 5.43 25.10
C SER A 330 13.75 4.44 26.24
N GLY A 331 13.72 3.12 25.99
CA GLY A 331 13.49 2.08 27.00
C GLY A 331 12.05 1.61 27.13
N GLY A 332 11.12 2.22 26.37
CA GLY A 332 9.80 1.64 26.10
C GLY A 332 9.89 0.43 25.16
N TYR A 333 8.75 -0.16 24.84
CA TYR A 333 8.68 -1.26 23.88
C TYR A 333 7.32 -1.29 23.19
N ILE A 334 7.28 -1.85 21.99
CA ILE A 334 6.05 -2.17 21.28
C ILE A 334 5.83 -3.68 21.25
N VAL A 335 4.58 -4.12 21.30
CA VAL A 335 4.19 -5.53 21.21
C VAL A 335 3.35 -5.73 19.96
N ILE A 336 3.75 -6.64 19.09
CA ILE A 336 3.08 -6.92 17.81
C ILE A 336 2.40 -8.28 17.90
N ASN A 337 1.07 -8.29 17.84
CA ASN A 337 0.25 -9.50 17.88
C ASN A 337 -0.50 -9.67 16.56
N GLN A 338 -0.15 -10.72 15.81
CA GLN A 338 -0.82 -11.07 14.55
C GLN A 338 -1.97 -12.05 14.82
N THR A 339 -3.16 -11.68 14.38
CA THR A 339 -4.36 -12.54 14.41
C THR A 339 -4.73 -12.98 13.00
N GLU A 340 -5.83 -13.72 12.84
CA GLU A 340 -6.33 -14.15 11.53
C GLU A 340 -6.76 -12.98 10.63
N ALA A 341 -7.41 -11.97 11.22
CA ALA A 341 -8.04 -10.87 10.50
C ALA A 341 -7.23 -9.57 10.56
N LEU A 342 -6.54 -9.31 11.67
CA LEU A 342 -5.83 -8.05 11.91
C LEU A 342 -4.51 -8.23 12.66
N VAL A 343 -3.67 -7.19 12.64
CA VAL A 343 -2.48 -7.07 13.47
C VAL A 343 -2.71 -5.98 14.50
N ALA A 344 -2.61 -6.31 15.79
CA ALA A 344 -2.68 -5.34 16.88
C ALA A 344 -1.27 -4.99 17.35
N ILE A 345 -0.99 -3.69 17.51
CA ILE A 345 0.29 -3.20 18.01
C ILE A 345 0.07 -2.30 19.20
N ASP A 346 0.62 -2.69 20.34
CA ASP A 346 0.52 -1.98 21.63
C ASP A 346 1.84 -1.28 21.97
N VAL A 347 1.78 -0.07 22.54
CA VAL A 347 2.92 0.78 22.89
C VAL A 347 3.03 0.94 24.41
N ASN A 348 4.19 0.59 24.96
CA ASN A 348 4.46 0.68 26.40
C ASN A 348 5.68 1.56 26.70
N THR A 349 5.61 2.36 27.78
CA THR A 349 6.73 3.19 28.28
C THR A 349 7.81 2.37 28.99
N GLY A 350 7.52 1.14 29.39
CA GLY A 350 8.46 0.23 30.04
C GLY A 350 9.01 0.79 31.36
N LYS A 351 10.32 0.63 31.60
CA LYS A 351 10.98 1.11 32.84
C LYS A 351 11.29 2.62 32.80
N TYR A 352 11.02 3.30 31.70
CA TYR A 352 11.34 4.71 31.53
C TYR A 352 10.18 5.57 32.00
N VAL A 353 10.19 5.93 33.29
CA VAL A 353 9.33 6.98 33.84
C VAL A 353 10.20 8.22 34.05
N GLY A 354 10.09 9.21 33.17
CA GLY A 354 10.82 10.47 33.30
C GLY A 354 10.50 11.12 34.65
N LYS A 355 11.52 11.49 35.43
CA LYS A 355 11.35 11.94 36.83
C LYS A 355 10.65 13.29 37.02
N LYS A 356 10.22 13.98 35.95
CA LYS A 356 9.61 15.33 36.06
C LYS A 356 8.39 15.60 35.17
N ASN A 357 8.27 15.04 33.96
CA ASN A 357 7.11 15.24 33.07
C ASN A 357 6.65 13.91 32.46
N LEU A 358 5.51 13.38 32.92
CA LEU A 358 4.92 12.15 32.39
C LEU A 358 4.44 12.34 30.94
N GLU A 359 3.73 13.43 30.67
CA GLU A 359 3.16 13.74 29.35
C GLU A 359 4.23 13.84 28.25
N GLU A 360 5.33 14.53 28.54
CA GLU A 360 6.46 14.66 27.60
C GLU A 360 7.12 13.29 27.33
N THR A 361 7.17 12.43 28.35
CA THR A 361 7.70 11.07 28.22
C THR A 361 6.80 10.22 27.34
N VAL A 362 5.48 10.31 27.53
CA VAL A 362 4.47 9.61 26.73
C VAL A 362 4.55 10.06 25.27
N PHE A 363 4.48 11.37 25.02
CA PHE A 363 4.55 11.94 23.67
C PHE A 363 5.82 11.46 22.93
N ARG A 364 6.98 11.56 23.59
CA ARG A 364 8.24 11.14 22.98
C ARG A 364 8.28 9.62 22.71
N THR A 365 7.71 8.81 23.60
CA THR A 365 7.59 7.36 23.41
C THR A 365 6.70 7.03 22.23
N ASN A 366 5.53 7.68 22.10
CA ASN A 366 4.60 7.46 20.99
C ASN A 366 5.21 7.87 19.64
N VAL A 367 5.87 9.03 19.56
CA VAL A 367 6.56 9.48 18.33
C VAL A 367 7.67 8.51 17.92
N GLU A 368 8.40 7.97 18.90
CA GLU A 368 9.41 6.94 18.64
C GLU A 368 8.78 5.62 18.20
N ALA A 369 7.71 5.19 18.88
CA ALA A 369 6.95 4.00 18.55
C ALA A 369 6.40 4.09 17.13
N ALA A 370 5.82 5.22 16.71
CA ALA A 370 5.32 5.40 15.35
C ALA A 370 6.40 5.16 14.29
N LYS A 371 7.62 5.67 14.50
CA LYS A 371 8.75 5.42 13.58
C LYS A 371 9.15 3.95 13.54
N GLU A 372 9.21 3.30 14.70
CA GLU A 372 9.60 1.89 14.80
C GLU A 372 8.50 0.95 14.26
N ILE A 373 7.23 1.24 14.52
CA ILE A 373 6.06 0.52 13.99
C ILE A 373 6.12 0.48 12.47
N VAL A 374 6.27 1.64 11.83
CA VAL A 374 6.33 1.69 10.35
C VAL A 374 7.57 0.97 9.82
N ARG A 375 8.69 1.01 10.56
CA ARG A 375 9.87 0.19 10.23
C ARG A 375 9.57 -1.30 10.31
N GLN A 376 8.89 -1.76 11.36
CA GLN A 376 8.53 -3.17 11.57
C GLN A 376 7.50 -3.67 10.55
N ILE A 377 6.52 -2.84 10.17
CA ILE A 377 5.57 -3.15 9.09
C ILE A 377 6.32 -3.51 7.81
N ARG A 378 7.34 -2.70 7.44
CA ARG A 378 8.16 -2.97 6.25
C ARG A 378 9.07 -4.19 6.40
N LEU A 379 9.67 -4.38 7.57
CA LEU A 379 10.60 -5.48 7.79
C LEU A 379 9.89 -6.83 7.80
N ARG A 380 8.74 -6.91 8.49
CA ARG A 380 7.96 -8.14 8.64
C ARG A 380 6.94 -8.35 7.52
N ASP A 381 6.89 -7.44 6.55
CA ASP A 381 5.92 -7.43 5.45
C ASP A 381 4.46 -7.56 5.95
N LEU A 382 4.11 -6.81 7.00
CA LEU A 382 2.78 -6.85 7.59
C LEU A 382 1.77 -6.19 6.64
N GLY A 383 0.66 -6.87 6.39
CA GLY A 383 -0.42 -6.39 5.54
C GLY A 383 -1.79 -6.73 6.11
N GLY A 384 -2.83 -6.10 5.55
CA GLY A 384 -4.19 -6.18 6.06
C GLY A 384 -4.51 -5.03 7.02
N ILE A 385 -5.44 -5.27 7.94
CA ILE A 385 -5.85 -4.29 8.94
C ILE A 385 -4.80 -4.29 10.05
N ILE A 386 -4.25 -3.11 10.36
CA ILE A 386 -3.29 -2.91 11.44
C ILE A 386 -3.88 -1.88 12.40
N VAL A 387 -4.09 -2.27 13.64
CA VAL A 387 -4.61 -1.43 14.72
C VAL A 387 -3.44 -1.01 15.61
N LEU A 388 -3.29 0.29 15.83
CA LEU A 388 -2.22 0.87 16.65
C LEU A 388 -2.83 1.42 17.93
N ASP A 389 -2.43 0.86 19.06
CA ASP A 389 -2.81 1.29 20.40
C ASP A 389 -1.66 2.12 20.99
N PHE A 390 -1.76 3.43 20.87
CA PHE A 390 -0.79 4.37 21.42
C PHE A 390 -1.18 4.74 22.85
N ILE A 391 -0.19 5.08 23.67
CA ILE A 391 -0.44 5.56 25.03
C ILE A 391 -1.25 6.86 24.97
N ASP A 392 -2.27 6.98 25.82
CA ASP A 392 -3.13 8.17 25.87
C ASP A 392 -2.34 9.47 26.02
N MET A 393 -2.73 10.49 25.24
CA MET A 393 -2.18 11.84 25.28
C MET A 393 -3.32 12.84 25.47
N GLU A 394 -3.21 13.71 26.47
CA GLU A 394 -4.23 14.71 26.77
C GLU A 394 -4.19 15.84 25.71
N ASP A 395 -2.98 16.25 25.33
CA ASP A 395 -2.77 17.36 24.40
C ASP A 395 -3.12 16.97 22.94
N LEU A 396 -4.03 17.73 22.34
CA LEU A 396 -4.42 17.62 20.93
C LEU A 396 -3.26 17.93 19.98
N ALA A 397 -2.36 18.85 20.34
CA ALA A 397 -1.20 19.19 19.51
C ALA A 397 -0.21 18.01 19.42
N ASN A 398 -0.03 17.29 20.53
CA ASN A 398 0.79 16.07 20.58
C ASN A 398 0.19 14.96 19.72
N ARG A 399 -1.14 14.76 19.76
CA ARG A 399 -1.86 13.81 18.89
C ARG A 399 -1.70 14.17 17.40
N ALA A 400 -1.86 15.44 17.04
CA ALA A 400 -1.67 15.90 15.67
C ALA A 400 -0.22 15.65 15.18
N THR A 401 0.77 15.94 16.01
CA THR A 401 2.18 15.73 15.69
C THR A 401 2.54 14.25 15.54
N LEU A 402 1.96 13.38 16.38
CA LEU A 402 2.09 11.93 16.26
C LEU A 402 1.53 11.44 14.92
N PHE A 403 0.32 11.88 14.57
CA PHE A 403 -0.33 11.51 13.32
C PHE A 403 0.47 11.96 12.09
N GLU A 404 0.96 13.21 12.08
CA GLU A 404 1.81 13.72 11.01
C GLU A 404 3.11 12.91 10.89
N THR A 405 3.72 12.53 12.02
CA THR A 405 4.91 11.66 12.04
C THR A 405 4.62 10.31 11.41
N LEU A 406 3.49 9.69 11.78
CA LEU A 406 3.05 8.40 11.22
C LEU A 406 2.83 8.51 9.71
N GLU A 407 2.14 9.55 9.25
CA GLU A 407 1.88 9.79 7.83
C GLU A 407 3.19 10.00 7.05
N ASN A 408 4.12 10.80 7.58
CA ASN A 408 5.42 11.05 6.96
C ASN A 408 6.29 9.79 6.86
N GLU A 409 6.26 8.90 7.85
CA GLU A 409 6.98 7.64 7.79
C GLU A 409 6.32 6.62 6.85
N ILE A 410 4.98 6.57 6.81
CA ILE A 410 4.23 5.67 5.92
C ILE A 410 4.35 6.10 4.45
N ARG A 411 4.46 7.41 4.15
CA ARG A 411 4.68 7.90 2.78
C ARG A 411 5.96 7.34 2.14
N LYS A 412 6.96 6.98 2.95
CA LYS A 412 8.19 6.31 2.51
C LYS A 412 7.97 4.85 2.11
N ASP A 413 6.86 4.26 2.53
CA ASP A 413 6.48 2.91 2.15
C ASP A 413 6.03 2.86 0.67
N ARG A 414 6.44 1.78 0.01
CA ARG A 414 6.04 1.44 -1.34
C ARG A 414 4.57 1.03 -1.40
N SER A 415 4.09 0.34 -0.36
CA SER A 415 2.74 -0.21 -0.28
C SER A 415 1.69 0.90 -0.24
N LYS A 416 0.47 0.60 -0.73
CA LYS A 416 -0.66 1.53 -0.64
C LYS A 416 -1.24 1.42 0.76
N THR A 417 -1.11 2.46 1.56
CA THR A 417 -1.62 2.50 2.93
C THR A 417 -2.66 3.59 3.05
N LYS A 418 -3.75 3.28 3.74
CA LYS A 418 -4.76 4.26 4.18
C LYS A 418 -4.68 4.30 5.69
N ILE A 419 -4.52 5.50 6.24
CA ILE A 419 -4.53 5.72 7.69
C ILE A 419 -5.92 6.24 8.02
N LEU A 420 -6.59 5.57 8.95
CA LEU A 420 -7.84 6.03 9.52
C LEU A 420 -7.54 6.49 10.94
N GLN A 421 -8.08 7.64 11.32
CA GLN A 421 -8.05 8.09 12.70
C GLN A 421 -9.33 7.60 13.36
N ILE A 422 -9.18 6.67 14.28
CA ILE A 422 -10.26 6.20 15.17
C ILE A 422 -9.83 6.68 16.56
N SER A 423 -10.74 7.37 17.25
CA SER A 423 -10.48 8.01 18.54
C SER A 423 -10.61 7.04 19.69
#